data_AF-K0PMH4-F1
#
_entry.id   AF-K0PMH4-F1
#
_cell.length_a   1.000
_cell.length_b   1.000
_cell.length_c   1.000
_cell.angle_alpha   90.00
_cell.angle_beta   90.00
_cell.angle_gamma   90.00
#
_symmetry.space_group_name_H-M   'P 1'
#
loop_
_entity.id
_entity.type
_entity.pdbx_description
1 polymer ?
#
loop_
_entity_poly.entity_id
_entity_poly.type
_entity_poly.pdbx_seq_one_letter_code
_entity_poly.pdbx_strand_id
1 'polypeptide(L)'
;MIEDQDREPSAIRGRNILAESAMQLARALPDHAAFTKDFDPSEVEWLTALKSVASNFSTAGNWTDSEARAYLDSLRFAQAALRYAAARAGSGQAGGLLDCLVRCNAGVDPCVRSCRTIECLLGCQSEFFDCAKGCVTEAVRDILARNGSDGGKASPARPGRRRTEKKGVGD
;
A
#
# COMPACT_ATOMS: atom_id res chain seq x y z
N MET A 1 -22.56 37.94 9.64
CA MET A 1 -21.71 37.24 8.66
C MET A 1 -20.34 37.19 9.28
N ILE A 2 -19.89 36.02 9.72
CA ILE A 2 -18.54 35.84 10.27
C ILE A 2 -17.73 35.26 9.13
N GLU A 3 -16.76 36.04 8.65
CA GLU A 3 -15.83 35.65 7.60
C GLU A 3 -14.92 34.54 8.12
N ASP A 4 -14.98 33.40 7.43
CA ASP A 4 -14.21 32.17 7.67
C ASP A 4 -12.78 32.31 7.06
N GLN A 5 -12.12 33.47 7.22
CA GLN A 5 -10.88 33.81 6.49
C GLN A 5 -9.57 33.29 7.11
N ASP A 6 -9.61 32.60 8.25
CA ASP A 6 -8.38 32.08 8.91
C ASP A 6 -8.13 30.58 8.67
N ARG A 7 -8.86 29.91 7.76
CA ARG A 7 -8.82 28.45 7.58
C ARG A 7 -7.91 27.90 6.47
N GLU A 8 -7.35 28.71 5.57
CA GLU A 8 -6.86 28.20 4.28
C GLU A 8 -5.37 27.74 4.16
N PRO A 9 -4.36 28.37 4.80
CA PRO A 9 -2.96 28.07 4.44
C PRO A 9 -2.47 26.67 4.85
N SER A 10 -2.96 26.18 5.99
CA SER A 10 -2.40 25.00 6.65
C SER A 10 -2.93 23.69 6.07
N ALA A 11 -4.22 23.65 5.70
CA ALA A 11 -4.82 22.54 4.99
C ALA A 11 -4.26 22.41 3.55
N ILE A 12 -4.04 23.53 2.85
CA ILE A 12 -3.38 23.53 1.53
C ILE A 12 -1.96 22.96 1.66
N ARG A 13 -1.20 23.42 2.67
CA ARG A 13 0.15 22.89 2.93
C ARG A 13 0.12 21.38 3.20
N GLY A 14 -0.79 20.91 4.05
CA GLY A 14 -0.95 19.48 4.34
C GLY A 14 -1.27 18.66 3.08
N ARG A 15 -2.13 19.18 2.20
CA ARG A 15 -2.48 18.53 0.92
C ARG A 15 -1.30 18.46 -0.03
N ASN A 16 -0.48 19.51 -0.09
CA ASN A 16 0.73 19.53 -0.91
C ASN A 16 1.78 18.52 -0.41
N ILE A 17 1.98 18.42 0.91
CA ILE A 17 2.88 17.43 1.50
C ILE A 17 2.39 16.01 1.18
N LEU A 18 1.09 15.75 1.36
CA LEU A 18 0.49 14.46 1.04
C LEU A 18 0.65 14.12 -0.45
N ALA A 19 0.40 15.08 -1.33
CA ALA A 19 0.60 14.93 -2.77
C ALA A 19 2.04 14.57 -3.11
N GLU A 20 3.02 15.24 -2.49
CA GLU A 20 4.43 14.96 -2.69
C GLU A 20 4.81 13.55 -2.22
N SER A 21 4.45 13.16 -1.00
CA SER A 21 4.71 11.80 -0.48
C SER A 21 4.05 10.73 -1.37
N ALA A 22 2.82 10.97 -1.84
CA ALA A 22 2.12 10.07 -2.74
C ALA A 22 2.80 9.97 -4.12
N MET A 23 3.29 11.08 -4.69
CA MET A 23 4.11 11.06 -5.92
C MET A 23 5.39 10.24 -5.71
N GLN A 24 6.06 10.41 -4.57
CA GLN A 24 7.28 9.68 -4.29
C GLN A 24 7.03 8.17 -4.15
N LEU A 25 5.92 7.76 -3.52
CA LEU A 25 5.50 6.36 -3.51
C LEU A 25 5.19 5.85 -4.92
N ALA A 26 4.42 6.60 -5.71
CA ALA A 26 4.06 6.22 -7.07
C ALA A 26 5.30 6.02 -7.97
N ARG A 27 6.35 6.82 -7.76
CA ARG A 27 7.64 6.70 -8.47
C ARG A 27 8.50 5.54 -7.96
N ALA A 28 8.40 5.18 -6.68
CA ALA A 28 9.11 4.03 -6.12
C ALA A 28 8.51 2.70 -6.58
N LEU A 29 7.24 2.71 -6.99
CA LEU A 29 6.55 1.55 -7.53
C LEU A 29 7.01 1.25 -8.98
N PRO A 30 7.47 0.02 -9.26
CA PRO A 30 7.82 -0.43 -10.60
C PRO A 30 6.72 -0.21 -11.65
N ASP A 31 7.09 -0.31 -12.92
CA ASP A 31 6.12 -0.35 -14.00
C ASP A 31 5.36 -1.67 -14.02
N HIS A 32 4.13 -1.64 -14.55
CA HIS A 32 3.24 -2.80 -14.53
C HIS A 32 3.87 -4.03 -15.18
N ALA A 33 4.64 -3.83 -16.25
CA ALA A 33 5.37 -4.92 -16.91
C ALA A 33 6.39 -5.61 -15.99
N ALA A 34 7.05 -4.85 -15.10
CA ALA A 34 7.95 -5.40 -14.09
C ALA A 34 7.19 -6.14 -12.98
N PHE A 35 6.01 -5.65 -12.58
CA PHE A 35 5.15 -6.37 -11.64
C PHE A 35 4.81 -7.77 -12.15
N THR A 36 4.30 -7.87 -13.37
CA THR A 36 3.82 -9.16 -13.91
C THR A 36 4.89 -10.22 -14.13
N LYS A 37 6.16 -9.82 -14.20
CA LYS A 37 7.28 -10.74 -14.49
C LYS A 37 7.90 -11.32 -13.22
N ASP A 38 8.05 -10.48 -12.20
CA ASP A 38 8.91 -10.78 -11.05
C ASP A 38 8.13 -10.99 -9.75
N PHE A 39 6.80 -10.80 -9.77
CA PHE A 39 5.92 -10.87 -8.58
C PHE A 39 4.82 -11.92 -8.78
N ASP A 40 4.29 -12.44 -7.68
CA ASP A 40 3.12 -13.32 -7.77
C ASP A 40 1.84 -12.54 -8.12
N PRO A 41 0.81 -13.18 -8.71
CA PRO A 41 -0.39 -12.47 -9.17
C PRO A 41 -1.10 -11.63 -8.09
N SER A 42 -1.10 -12.08 -6.83
CA SER A 42 -1.74 -11.34 -5.73
C SER A 42 -0.93 -10.12 -5.30
N GLU A 43 0.40 -10.22 -5.33
CA GLU A 43 1.30 -9.09 -5.14
C GLU A 43 1.18 -8.08 -6.28
N VAL A 44 1.03 -8.53 -7.53
CA VAL A 44 0.82 -7.66 -8.70
C VAL A 44 -0.47 -6.86 -8.58
N GLU A 45 -1.58 -7.52 -8.26
CA GLU A 45 -2.89 -6.86 -8.05
C GLU A 45 -2.78 -5.80 -6.95
N TRP A 46 -2.12 -6.15 -5.84
CA TRP A 46 -1.96 -5.25 -4.72
C TRP A 46 -1.05 -4.05 -5.06
N LEU A 47 0.11 -4.26 -5.68
CA LEU A 47 1.04 -3.21 -6.08
C LEU A 47 0.42 -2.28 -7.12
N THR A 48 -0.39 -2.83 -8.03
CA THR A 48 -1.15 -2.05 -9.01
C THR A 48 -2.17 -1.16 -8.30
N ALA A 49 -2.95 -1.71 -7.35
CA ALA A 49 -3.89 -0.94 -6.56
C ALA A 49 -3.18 0.16 -5.74
N LEU A 50 -2.03 -0.14 -5.14
CA LEU A 50 -1.24 0.86 -4.42
C LEU A 50 -0.76 1.98 -5.35
N LYS A 51 -0.31 1.65 -6.56
CA LYS A 51 0.10 2.64 -7.57
C LYS A 51 -1.06 3.54 -7.96
N SER A 52 -2.26 2.99 -8.15
CA SER A 52 -3.47 3.77 -8.42
C SER A 52 -3.83 4.70 -7.26
N VAL A 53 -3.77 4.21 -6.01
CA VAL A 53 -4.02 5.06 -4.83
C VAL A 53 -2.98 6.17 -4.73
N ALA A 54 -1.69 5.86 -4.84
CA ALA A 54 -0.62 6.85 -4.81
C ALA A 54 -0.76 7.88 -5.93
N SER A 55 -1.13 7.45 -7.14
CA SER A 55 -1.40 8.36 -8.26
C SER A 55 -2.59 9.28 -7.99
N ASN A 56 -3.69 8.78 -7.42
CA ASN A 56 -4.83 9.63 -7.09
C ASN A 56 -4.44 10.68 -6.04
N PHE A 57 -3.77 10.26 -4.97
CA PHE A 57 -3.32 11.13 -3.89
C PHE A 57 -2.24 12.12 -4.32
N SER A 58 -1.50 11.85 -5.41
CA SER A 58 -0.56 12.81 -5.99
C SER A 58 -1.20 14.12 -6.45
N THR A 59 -2.53 14.13 -6.65
CA THR A 59 -3.30 15.32 -7.02
C THR A 59 -3.87 16.06 -5.82
N ALA A 60 -3.55 15.63 -4.59
CA ALA A 60 -4.18 16.14 -3.37
C ALA A 60 -4.08 17.65 -3.20
N GLY A 61 -3.00 18.29 -3.67
CA GLY A 61 -2.84 19.75 -3.64
C GLY A 61 -4.00 20.53 -4.29
N ASN A 62 -4.71 19.92 -5.25
CA ASN A 62 -5.83 20.52 -5.97
C ASN A 62 -7.20 20.19 -5.37
N TRP A 63 -7.27 19.36 -4.33
CA TRP A 63 -8.54 18.95 -3.75
C TRP A 63 -9.18 20.06 -2.93
N THR A 64 -10.50 20.13 -3.03
CA THR A 64 -11.36 20.80 -2.05
C THR A 64 -11.31 20.07 -0.71
N ASP A 65 -11.72 20.75 0.36
CA ASP A 65 -11.80 20.13 1.70
C ASP A 65 -12.78 18.94 1.74
N SER A 66 -13.88 18.98 0.98
CA SER A 66 -14.82 17.87 0.89
C SER A 66 -14.23 16.67 0.17
N GLU A 67 -13.51 16.88 -0.92
CA GLU A 67 -12.80 15.80 -1.63
C GLU A 67 -11.72 15.20 -0.72
N ALA A 68 -10.92 16.04 -0.05
CA ALA A 68 -9.90 15.57 0.86
C ALA A 68 -10.48 14.68 1.98
N ARG A 69 -11.61 15.07 2.57
CA ARG A 69 -12.31 14.23 3.56
C ARG A 69 -12.75 12.89 2.97
N ALA A 70 -13.40 12.89 1.80
CA ALA A 70 -13.91 11.68 1.17
C ALA A 70 -12.78 10.68 0.83
N TYR A 71 -11.65 11.18 0.29
CA TYR A 71 -10.49 10.35 0.02
C TYR A 71 -9.82 9.82 1.29
N LEU A 72 -9.71 10.64 2.35
CA LEU A 72 -9.16 10.21 3.63
C LEU A 72 -10.00 9.09 4.29
N ASP A 73 -11.33 9.16 4.19
CA ASP A 73 -12.21 8.11 4.71
C ASP A 73 -12.09 6.82 3.90
N SER A 74 -11.95 6.92 2.58
CA SER A 74 -11.67 5.78 1.71
C SER A 74 -10.33 5.11 2.05
N LEU A 75 -9.30 5.91 2.35
CA LEU A 75 -7.98 5.41 2.75
C LEU A 75 -8.04 4.68 4.10
N ARG A 76 -8.80 5.20 5.07
CA ARG A 76 -9.04 4.53 6.36
C ARG A 76 -9.71 3.17 6.16
N PHE A 77 -10.69 3.08 5.27
CA PHE A 77 -11.33 1.81 4.93
C PHE A 77 -10.34 0.82 4.31
N ALA A 78 -9.52 1.26 3.34
CA ALA A 78 -8.49 0.42 2.74
C ALA A 78 -7.46 -0.06 3.78
N GLN A 79 -7.04 0.81 4.70
CA GLN A 79 -6.16 0.46 5.82
C GLN A 79 -6.78 -0.56 6.77
N ALA A 80 -8.08 -0.45 7.07
CA ALA A 80 -8.79 -1.46 7.87
C ALA A 80 -8.88 -2.80 7.15
N ALA A 81 -9.17 -2.79 5.85
CA ALA A 81 -9.20 -4.00 5.02
C ALA A 81 -7.84 -4.70 4.96
N LEU A 82 -6.75 -3.94 4.84
CA LEU A 82 -5.37 -4.47 4.87
C LEU A 82 -5.09 -5.23 6.17
N ARG A 83 -5.48 -4.67 7.33
CA ARG A 83 -5.30 -5.34 8.63
C ARG A 83 -6.13 -6.59 8.75
N TYR A 84 -7.38 -6.54 8.29
CA TYR A 84 -8.26 -7.69 8.29
C TYR A 84 -7.69 -8.83 7.43
N ALA A 85 -7.19 -8.51 6.22
CA ALA A 85 -6.55 -9.46 5.34
C ALA A 85 -5.27 -10.06 5.96
N ALA A 86 -4.40 -9.23 6.55
CA ALA A 86 -3.19 -9.70 7.22
C ALA A 86 -3.48 -10.62 8.41
N ALA A 87 -4.47 -10.28 9.23
CA ALA A 87 -4.91 -11.14 10.34
C ALA A 87 -5.45 -12.50 9.86
N ARG A 88 -6.01 -12.55 8.65
CA ARG A 88 -6.56 -13.78 8.03
C ARG A 88 -5.51 -14.62 7.30
N ALA A 89 -4.43 -14.01 6.81
CA ALA A 89 -3.36 -14.70 6.11
C ALA A 89 -2.55 -15.65 7.01
N GLY A 90 -2.64 -15.49 8.35
CA GLY A 90 -1.87 -16.27 9.31
C GLY A 90 -0.40 -15.83 9.37
N SER A 91 0.22 -15.98 10.54
CA SER A 91 1.64 -15.64 10.76
C SER A 91 2.55 -16.56 9.96
N GLY A 92 2.97 -16.12 8.77
CA GLY A 92 3.89 -16.87 7.90
C GLY A 92 3.52 -16.91 6.41
N GLN A 93 2.35 -16.38 6.03
CA GLN A 93 1.89 -16.35 4.63
C GLN A 93 1.74 -14.94 4.06
N ALA A 94 1.77 -13.91 4.89
CA ALA A 94 1.97 -12.54 4.44
C ALA A 94 3.43 -12.39 3.99
N GLY A 95 3.64 -12.08 2.71
CA GLY A 95 4.98 -11.76 2.21
C GLY A 95 5.60 -10.58 2.98
N GLY A 96 6.93 -10.43 2.92
CA GLY A 96 7.66 -9.39 3.66
C GLY A 96 7.16 -7.96 3.39
N LEU A 97 6.62 -7.72 2.18
CA LEU A 97 5.98 -6.46 1.81
C LEU A 97 4.69 -6.21 2.61
N LEU A 98 3.78 -7.20 2.65
CA LEU A 98 2.50 -7.07 3.35
C LEU A 98 2.70 -6.83 4.85
N ASP A 99 3.61 -7.58 5.48
CA ASP A 99 3.97 -7.37 6.89
C ASP A 99 4.53 -5.98 7.16
N CYS A 100 5.39 -5.48 6.25
CA CYS A 100 5.94 -4.13 6.37
C CYS A 100 4.85 -3.06 6.33
N LEU A 101 3.89 -3.18 5.41
CA LEU A 101 2.79 -2.22 5.25
C LEU A 101 1.81 -2.27 6.41
N VAL A 102 1.57 -3.46 6.98
CA VAL A 102 0.79 -3.61 8.21
C VAL A 102 1.46 -2.87 9.36
N ARG A 103 2.80 -2.94 9.47
CA ARG A 103 3.56 -2.15 10.46
C ARG A 103 3.47 -0.65 10.22
N CYS A 104 3.59 -0.20 8.97
CA CYS A 104 3.37 1.21 8.62
C CYS A 104 2.00 1.69 9.08
N ASN A 105 0.98 0.89 8.77
CA ASN A 105 -0.39 1.20 9.13
C ASN A 105 -0.60 1.20 10.66
N ALA A 106 0.05 0.29 11.39
CA ALA A 106 0.01 0.27 12.86
C ALA A 106 0.71 1.48 13.49
N GLY A 107 1.79 1.99 12.87
CA GLY A 107 2.51 3.18 13.32
C GLY A 107 1.70 4.47 13.16
N VAL A 108 0.91 4.58 12.09
CA VAL A 108 0.09 5.76 11.79
C VAL A 108 -1.26 5.78 12.54
N ASP A 109 -1.73 4.62 12.99
CA ASP A 109 -3.04 4.50 13.63
C ASP A 109 -3.26 5.37 14.87
N PRO A 110 -2.29 5.46 15.81
CA PRO A 110 -2.41 6.35 16.97
C PRO A 110 -2.53 7.82 16.55
N CYS A 111 -1.78 8.24 15.53
CA CYS A 111 -1.83 9.59 14.96
C CYS A 111 -3.25 9.89 14.46
N VAL A 112 -3.78 9.04 13.57
CA VAL A 112 -5.11 9.22 12.97
C VAL A 112 -6.23 9.27 14.02
N ARG A 113 -6.15 8.44 15.07
CA ARG A 113 -7.16 8.43 16.16
C ARG A 113 -7.12 9.68 17.02
N SER A 114 -5.95 10.31 17.15
CA SER A 114 -5.77 11.52 17.96
C SER A 114 -6.09 12.81 17.19
N CYS A 115 -6.10 12.76 15.86
CA CYS A 115 -6.34 13.91 15.01
C CYS A 115 -7.80 14.37 14.98
N ARG A 116 -7.99 15.67 15.18
CA ARG A 116 -9.30 16.33 15.13
C ARG A 116 -9.49 17.26 13.93
N THR A 117 -8.43 17.58 13.20
CA THR A 117 -8.44 18.47 12.04
C THR A 117 -8.05 17.72 10.78
N ILE A 118 -8.47 18.23 9.61
CA ILE A 118 -8.05 17.70 8.31
C ILE A 118 -6.52 17.77 8.19
N GLU A 119 -5.90 18.90 8.55
CA GLU A 119 -4.44 19.06 8.44
C GLU A 119 -3.67 17.99 9.21
N CYS A 120 -4.10 17.70 10.44
CA CYS A 120 -3.52 16.63 11.25
C CYS A 120 -3.66 15.26 10.55
N LEU A 121 -4.85 14.97 10.00
CA LEU A 121 -5.09 13.73 9.27
C LEU A 121 -4.23 13.62 8.01
N LEU A 122 -4.09 14.71 7.24
CA LEU A 122 -3.22 14.75 6.07
C LEU A 122 -1.77 14.45 6.49
N GLY A 123 -1.28 15.06 7.57
CA GLY A 123 0.04 14.78 8.12
C GLY A 123 0.26 13.31 8.48
N CYS A 124 -0.66 12.72 9.24
CA CYS A 124 -0.57 11.29 9.59
C CYS A 124 -0.57 10.40 8.34
N GLN A 125 -1.38 10.72 7.34
CA GLN A 125 -1.43 9.90 6.12
C GLN A 125 -0.17 10.06 5.27
N SER A 126 0.46 11.24 5.25
CA SER A 126 1.77 11.41 4.61
C SER A 126 2.82 10.47 5.21
N GLU A 127 2.85 10.31 6.54
CA GLU A 127 3.74 9.35 7.21
C GLU A 127 3.49 7.90 6.77
N PHE A 128 2.22 7.54 6.50
CA PHE A 128 1.90 6.22 5.96
C PHE A 128 2.47 6.06 4.55
N PHE A 129 2.32 7.05 3.67
CA PHE A 129 2.87 7.02 2.31
C PHE A 129 4.41 6.93 2.32
N ASP A 130 5.08 7.67 3.20
CA ASP A 130 6.54 7.63 3.36
C ASP A 130 7.02 6.26 3.87
N CYS A 131 6.32 5.69 4.85
CA CYS A 131 6.63 4.34 5.34
C CYS A 131 6.38 3.28 4.26
N ALA A 132 5.24 3.35 3.57
CA ALA A 132 4.89 2.43 2.48
C ALA A 132 5.92 2.49 1.35
N LYS A 133 6.46 3.67 1.04
CA LYS A 133 7.55 3.85 0.07
C LYS A 133 8.80 3.10 0.50
N GLY A 134 9.16 3.17 1.79
CA GLY A 134 10.24 2.36 2.37
C GLY A 134 10.03 0.87 2.14
N CYS A 135 8.83 0.36 2.47
CA CYS A 135 8.48 -1.05 2.27
C CYS A 135 8.58 -1.48 0.80
N VAL A 136 8.03 -0.69 -0.12
CA VAL A 136 8.07 -0.99 -1.56
C VAL A 136 9.51 -0.96 -2.07
N THR A 137 10.30 0.04 -1.69
CA THR A 137 11.70 0.16 -2.13
C THR A 137 12.52 -1.05 -1.69
N GLU A 138 12.32 -1.52 -0.47
CA GLU A 138 12.99 -2.72 0.04
C GLU A 138 12.53 -3.98 -0.70
N ALA A 139 11.22 -4.18 -0.84
CA ALA A 139 10.67 -5.36 -1.53
C ALA A 139 11.14 -5.44 -2.99
N VAL A 140 11.14 -4.31 -3.69
CA VAL A 140 11.64 -4.22 -5.07
C VAL A 140 13.13 -4.53 -5.13
N ARG A 141 13.94 -3.98 -4.19
CA ARG A 141 15.38 -4.28 -4.12
C ARG A 141 15.63 -5.76 -3.89
N ASP A 142 14.94 -6.38 -2.94
CA ASP A 142 15.08 -7.80 -2.61
C ASP A 142 14.75 -8.70 -3.80
N ILE A 143 13.68 -8.39 -4.53
CA ILE A 143 13.26 -9.15 -5.71
C ILE A 143 14.27 -8.99 -6.86
N LEU A 144 14.73 -7.75 -7.12
CA LEU A 144 15.76 -7.50 -8.12
C LEU A 144 17.09 -8.20 -7.77
N ALA A 145 17.47 -8.23 -6.49
CA ALA A 145 18.68 -8.91 -6.03
C ALA A 145 18.57 -10.44 -6.19
N ARG A 146 17.39 -11.03 -5.93
CA ARG A 146 17.11 -12.45 -6.19
C ARG A 146 17.20 -12.78 -7.68
N ASN A 147 16.54 -12.00 -8.52
CA ASN A 147 16.52 -12.22 -9.98
C ASN A 147 17.86 -11.94 -10.65
N GLY A 148 18.67 -11.02 -10.11
CA GLY A 148 20.04 -10.77 -10.54
C GLY A 148 21.03 -11.85 -10.09
N SER A 149 20.74 -12.55 -8.99
CA SER A 149 21.56 -13.67 -8.50
C SER A 149 21.23 -15.01 -9.17
N ASP A 150 20.06 -15.14 -9.80
CA ASP A 150 19.60 -16.34 -10.50
C ASP A 150 20.15 -16.51 -11.93
N GLY A 151 21.19 -15.75 -12.29
CA GLY A 151 22.01 -15.95 -13.49
C GLY A 151 22.81 -17.27 -13.53
N GLY A 152 22.33 -18.35 -12.89
CA GLY A 152 23.03 -19.63 -12.89
C GLY A 152 22.40 -20.82 -12.16
N LYS A 153 21.22 -20.72 -11.54
CA LYS A 153 20.56 -21.91 -10.98
C LYS A 153 19.05 -21.87 -11.18
N ALA A 154 18.56 -22.75 -12.05
CA ALA A 154 17.16 -23.11 -12.10
C ALA A 154 16.68 -23.52 -10.71
N SER A 155 15.85 -22.69 -10.07
CA SER A 155 15.14 -23.09 -8.87
C SER A 155 14.22 -24.28 -9.19
N PRO A 156 14.18 -25.31 -8.34
CA PRO A 156 13.44 -26.52 -8.60
C PRO A 156 11.94 -26.22 -8.63
N ALA A 157 11.27 -26.77 -9.63
CA ALA A 157 9.81 -26.71 -9.78
C ALA A 157 9.13 -27.04 -8.45
N ARG A 158 8.27 -26.12 -7.99
CA ARG A 158 7.35 -26.31 -6.87
C ARG A 158 6.60 -27.64 -7.09
N PRO A 159 6.61 -28.60 -6.16
CA PRO A 159 5.95 -29.88 -6.40
C PRO A 159 4.45 -29.64 -6.59
N GLY A 160 3.97 -30.01 -7.78
CA GLY A 160 2.56 -29.97 -8.13
C GLY A 160 1.74 -30.75 -7.11
N ARG A 161 0.65 -30.13 -6.64
CA ARG A 161 -0.41 -30.79 -5.85
C ARG A 161 -0.77 -32.11 -6.53
N ARG A 162 -0.41 -33.25 -5.92
CA ARG A 162 -0.96 -34.56 -6.28
C ARG A 162 -2.48 -34.49 -6.09
N ARG A 163 -3.20 -34.49 -7.20
CA ARG A 163 -4.63 -34.76 -7.23
C ARG A 163 -4.80 -36.23 -6.83
N THR A 164 -5.22 -36.49 -5.60
CA THR A 164 -5.60 -37.83 -5.16
C THR A 164 -6.85 -38.25 -5.93
N GLU A 165 -6.69 -39.15 -6.90
CA GLU A 165 -7.78 -39.92 -7.47
C GLU A 165 -8.44 -40.76 -6.37
N LYS A 166 -9.69 -40.43 -6.01
CA LYS A 166 -10.55 -41.38 -5.30
C LYS A 166 -11.11 -42.36 -6.33
N LYS A 167 -10.52 -43.55 -6.42
CA LYS A 167 -11.20 -44.74 -6.95
C LYS A 167 -12.31 -45.10 -5.96
N GLY A 168 -13.56 -44.93 -6.37
CA GLY A 168 -14.70 -45.55 -5.73
C GLY A 168 -14.78 -47.02 -6.14
N VAL A 169 -14.50 -47.90 -5.19
CA VAL A 169 -15.09 -49.26 -5.05
C VAL A 169 -16.49 -48.99 -4.46
N GLY A 170 -17.62 -49.41 -5.03
CA GLY A 170 -18.01 -50.76 -5.40
C GLY A 170 -19.04 -51.24 -4.37
N ASP A 171 -20.31 -51.30 -4.78
CA ASP A 171 -21.37 -52.19 -4.28
C ASP A 171 -22.24 -52.56 -5.50
#